data_AF-T0PUY7-F1
#
_entry.id   AF-T0PUY7-F1
#
_cell.length_a   1.000
_cell.length_b   1.000
_cell.length_c   1.000
_cell.angle_alpha   90.00
_cell.angle_beta   90.00
_cell.angle_gamma   90.00
#
_symmetry.space_group_name_H-M   'P 1'
#
loop_
_entity.id
_entity.type
_entity.pdbx_description
1 polymer ?
#
loop_
_entity_poly.entity_id
_entity_poly.type
_entity_poly.pdbx_seq_one_letter_code
_entity_poly.pdbx_strand_id
1 'polypeptide(L)'
;MDPKSNVDRLDCEDKIAVAHDFRQVQDEVEEYIFQHDLGASDVLLISWNISSINRIVQALKVMTNAVPHWCSMKTMAHVTNDQLLDELMAYLCFGIERVGRVMVLPETPMEWLLLGQRLRDISYDRYMQDFARVPGVFPLATFTLVRAAYYSALPMLPMPFGANSLFE
;
A
#
# COMPACT_ATOMS: atom_id res chain seq x y z
N MET A 1 -37.08 -11.83 -17.10
CA MET A 1 -36.01 -11.59 -16.10
C MET A 1 -35.17 -12.84 -16.07
N ASP A 2 -33.95 -12.76 -16.61
CA ASP A 2 -33.08 -13.92 -16.80
C ASP A 2 -32.51 -14.40 -15.45
N PRO A 3 -32.62 -15.71 -15.11
CA PRO A 3 -32.07 -16.26 -13.87
C PRO A 3 -30.54 -16.39 -13.88
N LYS A 4 -29.87 -16.00 -14.97
CA LYS A 4 -28.42 -16.11 -15.13
C LYS A 4 -27.62 -14.96 -14.51
N SER A 5 -28.24 -13.83 -14.14
CA SER A 5 -27.47 -12.67 -13.68
C SER A 5 -27.06 -12.69 -12.20
N ASN A 6 -27.60 -13.61 -11.39
CA ASN A 6 -27.25 -13.72 -9.97
C ASN A 6 -26.06 -14.65 -9.72
N VAL A 7 -25.79 -15.60 -10.61
CA VAL A 7 -24.68 -16.56 -10.47
C VAL A 7 -23.35 -15.85 -10.77
N ASP A 8 -23.31 -15.01 -11.81
CA ASP A 8 -22.09 -14.24 -12.15
C ASP A 8 -21.75 -13.16 -11.12
N ARG A 9 -22.75 -12.70 -10.33
CA ARG A 9 -22.56 -11.64 -9.34
C ARG A 9 -22.04 -12.20 -8.01
N LEU A 10 -22.57 -13.34 -7.57
CA LEU A 10 -21.98 -14.10 -6.46
C LEU A 10 -20.57 -14.58 -6.80
N ASP A 11 -20.32 -15.05 -8.03
CA ASP A 11 -18.99 -15.51 -8.45
C ASP A 11 -17.97 -14.35 -8.54
N CYS A 12 -18.42 -13.10 -8.79
CA CYS A 12 -17.57 -11.92 -8.67
C CYS A 12 -17.32 -11.51 -7.22
N GLU A 13 -18.34 -11.56 -6.36
CA GLU A 13 -18.21 -11.23 -4.93
C GLU A 13 -17.34 -12.27 -4.19
N ASP A 14 -17.47 -13.54 -4.52
CA ASP A 14 -16.64 -14.62 -4.01
C ASP A 14 -15.19 -14.50 -4.51
N LYS A 15 -14.96 -14.09 -5.76
CA LYS A 15 -13.60 -13.78 -6.26
C LYS A 15 -12.99 -12.55 -5.64
N ILE A 16 -13.80 -11.57 -5.22
CA ILE A 16 -13.34 -10.40 -4.45
C ILE A 16 -13.02 -10.80 -3.01
N ALA A 17 -13.81 -11.69 -2.40
CA ALA A 17 -13.56 -12.23 -1.06
C ALA A 17 -12.30 -13.11 -1.01
N VAL A 18 -12.01 -13.86 -2.08
CA VAL A 18 -10.78 -14.66 -2.23
C VAL A 18 -9.53 -13.79 -2.44
N ALA A 19 -9.69 -12.53 -2.87
CA ALA A 19 -8.56 -11.67 -3.22
C ALA A 19 -7.83 -11.02 -2.04
N HIS A 20 -8.32 -11.15 -0.80
CA HIS A 20 -7.61 -11.00 0.48
C HIS A 20 -8.71 -10.92 1.54
N ASP A 21 -9.06 -12.05 2.17
CA ASP A 21 -10.08 -12.09 3.21
C ASP A 21 -9.63 -11.18 4.35
N PHE A 22 -10.36 -10.09 4.57
CA PHE A 22 -10.04 -9.07 5.57
C PHE A 22 -9.84 -9.71 6.96
N ARG A 23 -10.58 -10.79 7.26
CA ARG A 23 -10.43 -11.55 8.50
C ARG A 23 -9.10 -12.28 8.59
N GLN A 24 -8.62 -12.83 7.49
CA GLN A 24 -7.32 -13.50 7.47
C GLN A 24 -6.18 -12.50 7.71
N VAL A 25 -6.26 -11.29 7.12
CA VAL A 25 -5.28 -10.23 7.39
C VAL A 25 -5.37 -9.76 8.84
N GLN A 26 -6.57 -9.66 9.39
CA GLN A 26 -6.76 -9.34 10.81
C GLN A 26 -6.16 -10.42 11.73
N ASP A 27 -6.41 -11.69 11.45
CA ASP A 27 -5.89 -12.82 12.22
C ASP A 27 -4.35 -12.89 12.15
N GLU A 28 -3.76 -12.67 10.98
CA GLU A 28 -2.29 -12.62 10.81
C GLU A 28 -1.66 -11.45 11.59
N VAL A 29 -2.35 -10.30 11.63
CA VAL A 29 -1.91 -9.14 12.41
C VAL A 29 -2.04 -9.41 13.91
N GLU A 30 -3.17 -9.96 14.37
CA GLU A 30 -3.39 -10.31 15.77
C GLU A 30 -2.42 -11.40 16.24
N GLU A 31 -2.16 -12.42 15.42
CA GLU A 31 -1.18 -13.48 15.72
C GLU A 31 0.23 -12.92 15.83
N TYR A 32 0.66 -12.04 14.91
CA TYR A 32 1.98 -11.43 15.02
C TYR A 32 2.10 -10.53 16.25
N ILE A 33 1.07 -9.69 16.50
CA ILE A 33 1.01 -8.82 17.68
C ILE A 33 1.15 -9.65 18.96
N PHE A 34 0.46 -10.78 19.02
CA PHE A 34 0.51 -11.69 20.17
C PHE A 34 1.86 -12.41 20.30
N GLN A 35 2.44 -12.91 19.19
CA GLN A 35 3.71 -13.64 19.17
C GLN A 35 4.91 -12.76 19.55
N HIS A 36 4.85 -11.45 19.28
CA HIS A 36 5.94 -10.50 19.53
C HIS A 36 5.73 -9.65 20.79
N ASP A 37 4.74 -9.98 21.64
CA ASP A 37 4.36 -9.22 22.84
C ASP A 37 4.04 -7.73 22.57
N LEU A 38 3.55 -7.45 21.35
CA LEU A 38 3.18 -6.12 20.88
C LEU A 38 1.74 -5.76 21.28
N GLY A 39 1.14 -6.45 22.26
CA GLY A 39 -0.27 -6.30 22.66
C GLY A 39 -0.66 -4.89 23.14
N ALA A 40 0.33 -4.02 23.37
CA ALA A 40 0.16 -2.60 23.68
C ALA A 40 0.68 -1.64 22.59
N SER A 41 1.26 -2.17 21.51
CA SER A 41 1.88 -1.38 20.45
C SER A 41 0.83 -0.91 19.45
N ASP A 42 0.87 0.38 19.16
CA ASP A 42 0.07 0.97 18.10
C ASP A 42 0.62 0.47 16.75
N VAL A 43 -0.24 0.24 15.76
CA VAL A 43 0.15 -0.28 14.44
C VAL A 43 -0.30 0.69 13.36
N LEU A 44 0.52 0.88 12.33
CA LEU A 44 0.14 1.64 11.14
C LEU A 44 -0.26 0.70 10.00
N LEU A 45 -1.56 0.63 9.75
CA LEU A 45 -2.11 -0.08 8.60
C LEU A 45 -2.01 0.80 7.35
N ILE A 46 -1.38 0.26 6.31
CA ILE A 46 -1.29 0.89 4.99
C ILE A 46 -2.27 0.17 4.06
N SER A 47 -3.36 0.85 3.69
CA SER A 47 -4.37 0.30 2.79
C SER A 47 -4.07 0.72 1.36
N TRP A 48 -3.55 -0.21 0.55
CA TRP A 48 -3.15 0.05 -0.83
C TRP A 48 -4.35 0.05 -1.78
N ASN A 49 -4.38 1.03 -2.69
CA ASN A 49 -5.35 1.07 -3.78
C ASN A 49 -4.87 0.17 -4.93
N ILE A 50 -5.47 -1.01 -5.03
CA ILE A 50 -5.14 -2.02 -6.03
C ILE A 50 -5.29 -1.51 -7.47
N SER A 51 -6.20 -0.56 -7.72
CA SER A 51 -6.35 0.04 -9.05
C SER A 51 -5.12 0.88 -9.43
N SER A 52 -4.54 1.61 -8.48
CA SER A 52 -3.28 2.34 -8.69
C SER A 52 -2.12 1.37 -8.95
N ILE A 53 -2.01 0.33 -8.10
CA ILE A 53 -0.95 -0.70 -8.21
C ILE A 53 -1.00 -1.40 -9.57
N ASN A 54 -2.18 -1.85 -9.98
CA ASN A 54 -2.41 -2.45 -11.30
C ASN A 54 -1.90 -1.53 -12.42
N ARG A 55 -2.25 -0.24 -12.35
CA ARG A 55 -1.88 0.71 -13.39
C ARG A 55 -0.38 0.98 -13.45
N ILE A 56 0.27 1.07 -12.30
CA ILE A 56 1.73 1.21 -12.20
C ILE A 56 2.40 -0.04 -12.78
N VAL A 57 1.95 -1.24 -12.41
CA VAL A 57 2.47 -2.51 -12.96
C VAL A 57 2.35 -2.56 -14.49
N GLN A 58 1.20 -2.19 -15.05
CA GLN A 58 1.02 -2.18 -16.50
C GLN A 58 1.95 -1.17 -17.18
N ALA A 59 2.17 -0.02 -16.56
CA ALA A 59 3.08 0.97 -17.11
C ALA A 59 4.55 0.55 -17.00
N LEU A 60 4.96 -0.07 -15.90
CA LEU A 60 6.30 -0.61 -15.71
C LEU A 60 6.65 -1.66 -16.78
N LYS A 61 5.68 -2.49 -17.19
CA LYS A 61 5.89 -3.50 -18.24
C LYS A 61 6.21 -2.90 -19.61
N VAL A 62 5.76 -1.68 -19.88
CA VAL A 62 5.88 -1.03 -21.20
C VAL A 62 7.04 -0.04 -21.23
N MET A 63 7.42 0.54 -20.09
CA MET A 63 8.51 1.52 -20.04
C MET A 63 9.88 0.87 -20.00
N THR A 64 10.76 1.28 -20.93
CA THR A 64 12.14 0.75 -21.03
C THR A 64 13.19 1.64 -20.37
N ASN A 65 12.89 2.93 -20.12
CA ASN A 65 13.92 3.94 -19.80
C ASN A 65 13.69 4.73 -18.51
N ALA A 66 12.54 4.58 -17.85
CA ALA A 66 12.24 5.28 -16.61
C ALA A 66 11.63 4.29 -15.61
N VAL A 67 12.30 4.10 -14.49
CA VAL A 67 11.85 3.29 -13.36
C VAL A 67 11.87 4.16 -12.09
N PRO A 68 10.95 3.94 -11.14
CA PRO A 68 10.98 4.66 -9.88
C PRO A 68 12.30 4.40 -9.14
N HIS A 69 12.87 5.43 -8.53
CA HIS A 69 14.19 5.32 -7.88
C HIS A 69 14.20 4.36 -6.68
N TRP A 70 13.04 4.15 -6.05
CA TRP A 70 12.84 3.25 -4.93
C TRP A 70 12.66 1.78 -5.34
N CYS A 71 12.47 1.51 -6.63
CA CYS A 71 12.29 0.16 -7.15
C CYS A 71 13.66 -0.48 -7.45
N SER A 72 13.94 -1.62 -6.83
CA SER A 72 15.20 -2.34 -6.98
C SER A 72 15.18 -3.40 -8.10
N MET A 73 14.01 -3.60 -8.72
CA MET A 73 13.82 -4.60 -9.76
C MET A 73 14.62 -4.29 -11.03
N LYS A 74 15.36 -5.29 -11.51
CA LYS A 74 16.18 -5.17 -12.73
C LYS A 74 15.39 -5.39 -14.02
N THR A 75 14.25 -6.08 -13.93
CA THR A 75 13.44 -6.45 -15.10
C THR A 75 11.96 -6.22 -14.82
N MET A 76 11.31 -5.38 -15.62
CA MET A 76 9.90 -5.02 -15.44
C MET A 76 8.93 -5.83 -16.30
N ALA A 77 9.43 -6.63 -17.25
CA ALA A 77 8.61 -7.37 -18.22
C ALA A 77 7.59 -8.33 -17.56
N HIS A 78 7.91 -8.84 -16.36
CA HIS A 78 7.10 -9.83 -15.64
C HIS A 78 6.68 -9.36 -14.24
N VAL A 79 6.75 -8.06 -13.95
CA VAL A 79 6.38 -7.55 -12.63
C VAL A 79 4.89 -7.84 -12.33
N THR A 80 4.63 -8.34 -11.13
CA THR A 80 3.28 -8.59 -10.60
C THR A 80 2.90 -7.52 -9.59
N ASN A 81 1.61 -7.44 -9.24
CA ASN A 81 1.12 -6.51 -8.23
C ASN A 81 1.75 -6.78 -6.86
N ASP A 82 1.84 -8.06 -6.48
CA ASP A 82 2.41 -8.46 -5.19
C ASP A 82 3.88 -8.08 -5.10
N GLN A 83 4.63 -8.33 -6.17
CA GLN A 83 6.03 -7.92 -6.26
C GLN A 83 6.20 -6.40 -6.15
N LEU A 84 5.35 -5.60 -6.79
CA LEU A 84 5.41 -4.14 -6.67
C LEU A 84 5.09 -3.67 -5.24
N LEU A 85 4.09 -4.30 -4.60
CA LEU A 85 3.73 -4.01 -3.21
C LEU A 85 4.85 -4.40 -2.25
N ASP A 86 5.52 -5.53 -2.48
CA ASP A 86 6.66 -5.96 -1.68
C ASP A 86 7.83 -4.99 -1.81
N GLU A 87 8.13 -4.45 -3.00
CA GLU A 87 9.14 -3.40 -3.18
C GLU A 87 8.75 -2.10 -2.45
N LEU A 88 7.49 -1.69 -2.56
CA LEU A 88 6.99 -0.50 -1.87
C LEU A 88 7.11 -0.65 -0.35
N MET A 89 6.68 -1.78 0.19
CA MET A 89 6.78 -2.10 1.61
C MET A 89 8.22 -2.26 2.07
N ALA A 90 9.07 -2.90 1.26
CA ALA A 90 10.50 -3.04 1.56
C ALA A 90 11.19 -1.68 1.63
N TYR A 91 10.89 -0.78 0.68
CA TYR A 91 11.43 0.57 0.69
C TYR A 91 10.90 1.38 1.88
N LEU A 92 9.58 1.46 2.05
CA LEU A 92 8.91 2.20 3.13
C LEU A 92 9.38 1.76 4.51
N CYS A 93 9.44 0.46 4.76
CA CYS A 93 9.73 -0.11 6.07
C CYS A 93 11.20 -0.54 6.23
N PHE A 94 12.13 -0.16 5.36
CA PHE A 94 13.53 -0.54 5.55
C PHE A 94 14.09 -0.06 6.91
N GLY A 95 14.38 -0.96 7.84
CA GLY A 95 14.79 -0.54 9.20
C GLY A 95 13.65 0.03 10.06
N ILE A 96 12.39 -0.26 9.72
CA ILE A 96 11.19 -0.12 10.56
C ILE A 96 10.55 -1.50 10.64
N GLU A 97 10.07 -1.89 11.82
CA GLU A 97 9.47 -3.22 11.98
C GLU A 97 8.14 -3.37 11.20
N ARG A 98 7.91 -4.56 10.63
CA ARG A 98 6.70 -4.87 9.85
C ARG A 98 6.34 -6.36 9.84
N VAL A 99 5.07 -6.62 9.56
CA VAL A 99 4.44 -7.94 9.38
C VAL A 99 3.78 -7.98 8.01
N GLY A 100 4.36 -8.70 7.05
CA GLY A 100 3.84 -8.71 5.69
C GLY A 100 3.66 -7.26 5.15
N ARG A 101 2.41 -6.84 4.93
CA ARG A 101 2.05 -5.49 4.44
C ARG A 101 1.64 -4.50 5.53
N VAL A 102 1.81 -4.87 6.79
CA VAL A 102 1.44 -4.06 7.96
C VAL A 102 2.69 -3.56 8.66
N MET A 103 2.78 -2.27 8.91
CA MET A 103 3.94 -1.66 9.56
C MET A 103 3.64 -1.47 11.05
N VAL A 104 4.54 -1.93 11.92
CA VAL A 104 4.46 -1.62 13.34
C VAL A 104 4.79 -0.13 13.50
N LEU A 105 4.06 0.60 14.34
CA LEU A 105 4.24 2.05 14.44
C LEU A 105 5.70 2.35 14.84
N PRO A 106 6.38 3.27 14.14
CA PRO A 106 7.71 3.72 14.52
C PRO A 106 7.80 4.10 16.01
N GLU A 107 8.73 3.50 16.74
CA GLU A 107 8.92 3.73 18.18
C GLU A 107 9.94 4.85 18.44
N THR A 108 10.88 5.05 17.51
CA THR A 108 11.96 6.03 17.67
C THR A 108 11.78 7.25 16.76
N PRO A 109 12.28 8.44 17.17
CA PRO A 109 12.29 9.63 16.30
C PRO A 109 13.02 9.39 14.96
N MET A 110 14.01 8.51 14.94
CA MET A 110 14.75 8.16 13.73
C MET A 110 13.88 7.37 12.75
N GLU A 111 13.10 6.40 13.22
CA GLU A 111 12.17 5.65 12.36
C GLU A 111 11.08 6.55 11.79
N TRP A 112 10.55 7.50 12.59
CA TRP A 112 9.62 8.52 12.10
C TRP A 112 10.25 9.40 11.02
N LEU A 113 11.50 9.82 11.20
CA LEU A 113 12.25 10.59 10.21
C LEU A 113 12.45 9.78 8.90
N LEU A 114 12.80 8.51 9.01
CA LEU A 114 12.98 7.60 7.87
C LEU A 114 11.67 7.39 7.11
N LEU A 115 10.57 7.14 7.83
CA LEU A 115 9.24 7.00 7.22
C LEU A 115 8.85 8.28 6.48
N GLY A 116 8.99 9.44 7.13
CA GLY A 116 8.69 10.74 6.52
C GLY A 116 9.55 11.01 5.29
N GLN A 117 10.84 10.70 5.33
CA GLN A 117 11.73 10.81 4.19
C GLN A 117 11.28 9.91 3.03
N ARG A 118 10.90 8.65 3.28
CA ARG A 118 10.50 7.73 2.21
C ARG A 118 9.16 8.04 1.61
N LEU A 119 8.19 8.45 2.44
CA LEU A 119 6.91 8.96 1.97
C LEU A 119 7.12 10.17 1.09
N ARG A 120 8.00 11.09 1.48
CA ARG A 120 8.41 12.23 0.65
C ARG A 120 9.07 11.74 -0.64
N ASP A 121 10.05 10.85 -0.58
CA ASP A 121 10.81 10.43 -1.74
C ASP A 121 9.88 9.74 -2.77
N ILE A 122 8.98 8.84 -2.34
CA ILE A 122 7.93 8.28 -3.22
C ILE A 122 7.01 9.39 -3.73
N SER A 123 6.63 10.34 -2.88
CA SER A 123 5.71 11.42 -3.25
C SER A 123 6.29 12.35 -4.32
N TYR A 124 7.61 12.56 -4.33
CA TYR A 124 8.28 13.42 -5.30
C TYR A 124 8.95 12.66 -6.44
N ASP A 125 8.83 11.33 -6.45
CA ASP A 125 9.30 10.53 -7.57
C ASP A 125 8.57 10.98 -8.85
N ARG A 126 9.36 11.36 -9.86
CA ARG A 126 8.82 11.91 -11.12
C ARG A 126 7.91 10.91 -11.82
N TYR A 127 8.29 9.64 -11.81
CA TYR A 127 7.49 8.58 -12.41
C TYR A 127 6.14 8.52 -11.71
N MET A 128 6.12 8.49 -10.38
CA MET A 128 4.88 8.46 -9.60
C MET A 128 4.01 9.71 -9.81
N GLN A 129 4.62 10.89 -9.88
CA GLN A 129 3.90 12.15 -10.14
C GLN A 129 3.25 12.21 -11.52
N ASP A 130 3.84 11.55 -12.53
CA ASP A 130 3.22 11.45 -13.86
C ASP A 130 1.96 10.57 -13.82
N PHE A 131 1.95 9.49 -13.01
CA PHE A 131 0.75 8.66 -12.81
C PHE A 131 -0.31 9.31 -11.95
N ALA A 132 0.09 10.06 -10.92
CA ALA A 132 -0.81 10.73 -9.99
C ALA A 132 -1.76 11.73 -10.67
N ARG A 133 -1.44 12.17 -11.91
CA ARG A 133 -2.30 13.03 -12.74
C ARG A 133 -3.53 12.32 -13.29
N VAL A 134 -3.57 10.99 -13.23
CA VAL A 134 -4.64 10.23 -13.84
C VAL A 134 -5.88 10.21 -12.94
N PRO A 135 -7.04 10.69 -13.41
CA PRO A 135 -8.25 10.74 -12.60
C PRO A 135 -8.73 9.36 -12.15
N GLY A 136 -9.21 9.26 -10.92
CA GLY A 136 -9.85 8.06 -10.36
C GLY A 136 -8.91 6.88 -10.09
N VAL A 137 -7.60 7.08 -10.22
CA VAL A 137 -6.59 6.06 -9.94
C VAL A 137 -5.93 6.28 -8.58
N PHE A 138 -5.86 7.52 -8.08
CA PHE A 138 -5.20 7.87 -6.82
C PHE A 138 -6.24 8.31 -5.78
N PRO A 139 -5.96 8.16 -4.47
CA PRO A 139 -4.65 7.91 -3.83
C PRO A 139 -4.10 6.49 -4.02
N LEU A 140 -2.78 6.34 -3.89
CA LEU A 140 -2.03 5.07 -3.93
C LEU A 140 -2.26 4.23 -2.67
N ALA A 141 -2.29 4.88 -1.52
CA ALA A 141 -2.61 4.24 -0.25
C ALA A 141 -3.19 5.25 0.75
N THR A 142 -3.92 4.71 1.72
CA THR A 142 -4.38 5.43 2.91
C THR A 142 -3.75 4.87 4.17
N PHE A 143 -3.62 5.72 5.19
CA PHE A 143 -3.00 5.36 6.46
C PHE A 143 -4.03 5.31 7.58
N THR A 144 -4.00 4.23 8.37
CA THR A 144 -4.87 4.07 9.54
C THR A 144 -4.06 3.66 10.74
N LEU A 145 -4.17 4.43 11.83
CA LEU A 145 -3.66 4.06 13.13
C LEU A 145 -4.60 3.04 13.78
N VAL A 146 -4.05 1.89 14.18
CA VAL A 146 -4.76 0.85 14.92
C VAL A 146 -4.21 0.81 16.34
N ARG A 147 -5.08 1.06 17.32
CA ARG A 147 -4.73 1.06 18.74
C ARG A 147 -5.81 0.37 19.55
N ALA A 148 -5.49 -0.72 20.24
CA ALA A 148 -6.44 -1.47 21.08
C ALA A 148 -7.80 -1.75 20.37
N ALA A 149 -7.74 -2.20 19.11
CA ALA A 149 -8.88 -2.43 18.22
C ALA A 149 -9.66 -1.17 17.75
N TYR A 150 -9.18 0.04 18.05
CA TYR A 150 -9.71 1.28 17.48
C TYR A 150 -8.94 1.69 16.23
N TYR A 151 -9.67 2.04 15.17
CA TYR A 151 -9.14 2.47 13.87
C TYR A 151 -9.34 3.97 13.71
N SER A 152 -8.26 4.70 13.46
CA SER A 152 -8.29 6.15 13.20
C SER A 152 -7.55 6.44 11.90
N ALA A 153 -8.27 6.96 10.90
CA ALA A 153 -7.65 7.42 9.66
C ALA A 153 -6.66 8.56 9.96
N LEU A 154 -5.47 8.49 9.39
CA LEU A 154 -4.45 9.52 9.50
C LEU A 154 -4.44 10.35 8.23
N PRO A 155 -4.93 11.60 8.27
CA PRO A 155 -4.95 12.45 7.09
C PRO A 155 -3.52 12.84 6.71
N MET A 156 -3.19 12.68 5.44
CA MET A 156 -1.96 13.24 4.89
C MET A 156 -2.11 14.74 4.63
N LEU A 157 -1.06 15.51 4.96
CA LEU A 157 -1.02 16.92 4.62
C LEU A 157 -1.04 17.11 3.09
N PRO A 158 -1.69 18.17 2.58
CA PRO A 158 -1.75 18.42 1.15
C PRO A 158 -0.35 18.66 0.60
N MET A 159 -0.08 18.10 -0.57
CA MET A 159 1.17 18.33 -1.30
C MET A 159 1.28 19.80 -1.73
N PRO A 160 2.51 20.35 -1.86
CA PRO A 160 2.72 21.69 -2.38
C PRO A 160 2.13 21.89 -3.78
N PHE A 161 1.84 23.15 -4.12
CA PHE A 161 1.26 23.52 -5.40
C PHE A 161 2.04 22.96 -6.59
N GLY A 162 1.35 22.27 -7.49
CA GLY A 162 1.92 21.64 -8.69
C GLY A 162 2.31 20.17 -8.53
N ALA A 163 2.25 19.61 -7.32
CA ALA A 163 2.40 18.17 -7.07
C ALA A 163 1.04 17.55 -6.73
N ASN A 164 0.81 16.32 -7.18
CA ASN A 164 -0.40 15.56 -6.87
C ASN A 164 -0.21 14.78 -5.57
N SER A 165 -1.26 14.71 -4.75
CA SER A 165 -1.28 13.84 -3.58
C SER A 165 -1.25 12.39 -4.01
N LEU A 166 -0.21 11.67 -3.59
CA LEU A 166 -0.08 10.24 -3.82
C LEU A 166 -0.70 9.41 -2.69
N PHE A 167 -0.86 9.98 -1.51
CA PHE A 167 -1.43 9.35 -0.33
C PHE A 167 -2.54 10.21 0.26
N GLU A 168 -3.45 9.58 1.00
CA GLU A 168 -4.58 10.23 1.68
C GLU A 168 -4.67 9.84 3.16
#